data_AF-A0A9X1MTB9-F1
#
_entry.id   AF-A0A9X1MTB9-F1
#
_cell.length_a   1.000
_cell.length_b   1.000
_cell.length_c   1.000
_cell.angle_alpha   90.00
_cell.angle_beta   90.00
_cell.angle_gamma   90.00
#
_symmetry.space_group_name_H-M   'P 1'
#
loop_
_entity.id
_entity.type
_entity.pdbx_description
1 polymer ?
#
loop_
_entity_poly.entity_id
_entity_poly.type
_entity_poly.pdbx_seq_one_letter_code
_entity_poly.pdbx_strand_id
1 'polypeptide(L)'
;MDLDRLQRCYAIARDDLLAQRNSQGHWIGELSTSALSTATAVSALQLVVRNDPSQTELLQPLIEGGVRYLRENQNPDGGWGDTDRSYSNIATTMLAVAALTIADRGEELADQIAFAENYIEAHGGLAGLRRRYGKDKTFAVPILTNYALAGLVDWREVSPLPFELACLPQKFYKLVKLPVVSYAIPALVAIGQARYFHRPPLNPLMRGLRAAAVKKSLSVLTRMQPASGGYLEAAPLTSFVVMSLASIGQAKHPVAKNGVRFLIDSVRPDGSWPIDTNLANWVTTLSINALASGGDDVAQLDCLPWVLSNQYQEVHPFTGADPGGWGWTDLSGSVPDADDTPGAMLAIAHFFHSPTSDNKTRQQIAAAARSGARWLLDLQNGDGGWPTFCEGWGTQPFDRSGSDLTAHAIRALHVWRDELMDLPIERAIERGFRYLQKQQREDGSWLPLWFGNQDQHDDENPIYGTVKVLLAYRDLGKMRSDPARKGVAWLASQQNSDGGFGGGASVPTLCGGATPSSVEETALAVEALLGADKRDISPEILPQAIGWLCDGVEEGSYVNCSPIGFYFSKLWYYEKLYPRVMTVASLGAALQAFASVPPAPATATTISDQ
;
A
#
# COMPACT_ATOMS: atom_id res chain seq x y z
N MET A 1 26.59 22.48 -8.74
CA MET A 1 25.65 22.14 -7.66
C MET A 1 26.21 22.69 -6.36
N ASP A 2 25.39 23.39 -5.59
CA ASP A 2 25.77 24.00 -4.30
C ASP A 2 25.68 22.94 -3.18
N LEU A 3 26.83 22.49 -2.69
CA LEU A 3 26.90 21.45 -1.64
C LEU A 3 26.44 21.97 -0.28
N ASP A 4 26.66 23.26 0.02
CA ASP A 4 26.21 23.85 1.27
C ASP A 4 24.68 23.93 1.29
N ARG A 5 24.08 24.28 0.15
CA ARG A 5 22.61 24.24 -0.02
C ARG A 5 22.05 22.84 0.16
N LEU A 6 22.65 21.84 -0.50
CA LEU A 6 22.23 20.45 -0.38
C LEU A 6 22.33 19.96 1.07
N GLN A 7 23.41 20.29 1.77
CA GLN A 7 23.59 19.92 3.18
C GLN A 7 22.56 20.56 4.10
N ARG A 8 22.23 21.85 3.88
CA ARG A 8 21.16 22.53 4.62
C ARG A 8 19.79 21.88 4.37
N CYS A 9 19.45 21.59 3.11
CA CYS A 9 18.16 20.98 2.76
C CYS A 9 18.03 19.57 3.36
N TYR A 10 19.10 18.76 3.28
CA TYR A 10 19.14 17.45 3.94
C TYR A 10 18.92 17.58 5.46
N ALA A 11 19.63 18.50 6.13
CA ALA A 11 19.49 18.69 7.57
C ALA A 11 18.05 19.05 7.97
N ILE A 12 17.40 19.95 7.21
CA ILE A 12 15.99 20.33 7.44
C ILE A 12 15.06 19.11 7.31
N ALA A 13 15.15 18.38 6.18
CA ALA A 13 14.29 17.23 5.94
C ALA A 13 14.54 16.08 6.94
N ARG A 14 15.80 15.86 7.31
CA ARG A 14 16.22 14.87 8.32
C ARG A 14 15.66 15.20 9.69
N ASP A 15 15.79 16.46 10.13
CA ASP A 15 15.31 16.89 11.44
C ASP A 15 13.78 16.86 11.52
N ASP A 16 13.06 17.21 10.44
CA ASP A 16 11.61 17.00 10.36
C ASP A 16 11.26 15.52 10.46
N LEU A 17 11.92 14.64 9.70
CA LEU A 17 11.65 13.20 9.78
C LEU A 17 11.86 12.67 11.20
N LEU A 18 12.97 13.03 11.87
CA LEU A 18 13.23 12.64 13.26
C LEU A 18 12.17 13.18 14.23
N ALA A 19 11.63 14.37 13.98
CA ALA A 19 10.55 14.96 14.79
C ALA A 19 9.20 14.24 14.64
N GLN A 20 9.01 13.43 13.58
CA GLN A 20 7.79 12.63 13.40
C GLN A 20 7.78 11.32 14.21
N ARG A 21 8.84 11.01 14.98
CA ARG A 21 8.88 9.82 15.85
C ARG A 21 7.90 9.97 17.01
N ASN A 22 7.29 8.86 17.41
CA ASN A 22 6.48 8.81 18.62
C ASN A 22 7.34 8.67 19.90
N SER A 23 6.70 8.64 21.05
CA SER A 23 7.36 8.48 22.36
C SER A 23 8.05 7.12 22.56
N GLN A 24 7.74 6.13 21.72
CA GLN A 24 8.39 4.81 21.70
C GLN A 24 9.54 4.74 20.69
N GLY A 25 9.90 5.87 20.06
CA GLY A 25 11.08 5.98 19.22
C GLY A 25 10.92 5.46 17.80
N HIS A 26 9.71 5.15 17.32
CA HIS A 26 9.47 4.71 15.94
C HIS A 26 8.44 5.61 15.24
N TRP A 27 8.17 5.35 13.97
CA TRP A 27 7.23 6.11 13.14
C TRP A 27 5.94 5.31 12.93
N ILE A 28 4.80 5.95 13.15
CA ILE A 28 3.50 5.33 12.86
C ILE A 28 3.01 5.71 11.45
N GLY A 29 3.34 6.92 11.02
CA GLY A 29 2.80 7.51 9.79
C GLY A 29 1.34 7.90 9.95
N GLU A 30 0.75 8.33 8.85
CA GLU A 30 -0.66 8.64 8.76
C GLU A 30 -1.16 8.46 7.32
N LEU A 31 -2.00 7.45 7.12
CA LEU A 31 -2.69 7.24 5.83
C LEU A 31 -3.76 8.30 5.60
N SER A 32 -3.99 8.64 4.34
CA SER A 32 -5.03 9.58 3.92
C SER A 32 -6.41 9.23 4.47
N THR A 33 -7.22 10.27 4.68
CA THR A 33 -8.67 10.14 4.88
C THR A 33 -9.28 9.54 3.60
N SER A 34 -10.38 8.78 3.73
CA SER A 34 -10.94 8.02 2.61
C SER A 34 -12.46 8.09 2.57
N ALA A 35 -13.02 8.64 1.50
CA ALA A 35 -14.46 8.65 1.26
C ALA A 35 -15.02 7.23 1.11
N LEU A 36 -14.28 6.34 0.44
CA LEU A 36 -14.63 4.92 0.33
C LEU A 36 -14.77 4.27 1.71
N SER A 37 -13.75 4.43 2.55
CA SER A 37 -13.70 3.79 3.86
C SER A 37 -14.78 4.37 4.78
N THR A 38 -14.93 5.69 4.76
CA THR A 38 -15.97 6.41 5.52
C THR A 38 -17.37 5.97 5.12
N ALA A 39 -17.66 5.85 3.82
CA ALA A 39 -18.96 5.39 3.33
C ALA A 39 -19.29 3.96 3.79
N THR A 40 -18.32 3.06 3.74
CA THR A 40 -18.53 1.68 4.23
C THR A 40 -18.74 1.65 5.75
N ALA A 41 -17.98 2.44 6.52
CA ALA A 41 -18.12 2.53 7.97
C ALA A 41 -19.50 3.09 8.36
N VAL A 42 -19.94 4.19 7.75
CA VAL A 42 -21.29 4.77 7.95
C VAL A 42 -22.37 3.73 7.69
N SER A 43 -22.29 3.02 6.55
CA SER A 43 -23.26 1.97 6.20
C SER A 43 -23.29 0.86 7.25
N ALA A 44 -22.13 0.41 7.71
CA ALA A 44 -22.00 -0.65 8.71
C ALA A 44 -22.54 -0.25 10.07
N LEU A 45 -22.13 0.90 10.59
CA LEU A 45 -22.57 1.40 11.90
C LEU A 45 -24.07 1.66 11.93
N GLN A 46 -24.62 2.26 10.87
CA GLN A 46 -26.06 2.51 10.77
C GLN A 46 -26.88 1.21 10.69
N LEU A 47 -26.41 0.20 9.95
CA LEU A 47 -27.06 -1.12 9.93
C LEU A 47 -26.98 -1.82 11.28
N VAL A 48 -25.91 -1.62 12.05
CA VAL A 48 -25.83 -2.07 13.45
C VAL A 48 -26.87 -1.35 14.30
N VAL A 49 -26.98 -0.02 14.24
CA VAL A 49 -27.99 0.75 14.99
C VAL A 49 -29.41 0.26 14.68
N ARG A 50 -29.73 0.02 13.40
CA ARG A 50 -31.04 -0.51 12.98
C ARG A 50 -31.36 -1.90 13.55
N ASN A 51 -30.34 -2.77 13.72
CA ASN A 51 -30.51 -4.15 14.16
C ASN A 51 -30.16 -4.38 15.64
N ASP A 52 -29.56 -3.40 16.30
CA ASP A 52 -29.30 -3.33 17.73
C ASP A 52 -29.40 -1.87 18.23
N PRO A 53 -30.63 -1.36 18.45
CA PRO A 53 -30.86 0.03 18.87
C PRO A 53 -30.20 0.42 20.20
N SER A 54 -29.70 -0.55 20.98
CA SER A 54 -28.93 -0.26 22.20
C SER A 54 -27.58 0.40 21.92
N GLN A 55 -27.09 0.35 20.68
CA GLN A 55 -25.83 0.96 20.26
C GLN A 55 -25.98 2.41 19.77
N THR A 56 -27.21 2.94 19.68
CA THR A 56 -27.49 4.25 19.07
C THR A 56 -26.67 5.38 19.71
N GLU A 57 -26.67 5.51 21.04
CA GLU A 57 -25.97 6.59 21.75
C GLU A 57 -24.46 6.59 21.45
N LEU A 58 -23.87 5.40 21.32
CA LEU A 58 -22.44 5.23 21.05
C LEU A 58 -22.09 5.52 19.57
N LEU A 59 -22.92 5.05 18.64
CA LEU A 59 -22.57 5.03 17.21
C LEU A 59 -23.09 6.24 16.44
N GLN A 60 -24.15 6.89 16.92
CA GLN A 60 -24.78 8.01 16.22
C GLN A 60 -23.82 9.19 15.95
N PRO A 61 -22.96 9.63 16.91
CA PRO A 61 -22.00 10.71 16.65
C PRO A 61 -20.97 10.35 15.56
N LEU A 62 -20.57 9.08 15.48
CA LEU A 62 -19.63 8.59 14.47
C LEU A 62 -20.27 8.56 13.08
N ILE A 63 -21.53 8.13 13.00
CA ILE A 63 -22.32 8.15 11.76
C ILE A 63 -22.47 9.59 11.26
N GLU A 64 -22.79 10.53 12.15
CA GLU A 64 -22.92 11.95 11.82
C GLU A 64 -21.60 12.59 11.37
N GLY A 65 -20.48 12.22 12.00
CA GLY A 65 -19.14 12.61 11.57
C GLY A 65 -18.84 12.13 10.15
N GLY A 66 -19.10 10.85 9.87
CA GLY A 66 -18.87 10.28 8.54
C GLY A 66 -19.76 10.88 7.45
N VAL A 67 -21.05 11.10 7.74
CA VAL A 67 -21.97 11.78 6.82
C VAL A 67 -21.50 13.21 6.53
N ARG A 68 -21.06 13.95 7.56
CA ARG A 68 -20.52 15.30 7.39
C ARG A 68 -19.28 15.30 6.50
N TYR A 69 -18.34 14.38 6.75
CA TYR A 69 -17.15 14.23 5.94
C TYR A 69 -17.49 13.94 4.47
N LEU A 70 -18.40 13.00 4.19
CA LEU A 70 -18.82 12.68 2.82
C LEU A 70 -19.42 13.91 2.11
N ARG A 71 -20.28 14.67 2.80
CA ARG A 71 -20.85 15.91 2.26
C ARG A 71 -19.79 16.94 1.92
N GLU A 72 -18.77 17.09 2.77
CA GLU A 72 -17.73 18.12 2.64
C GLU A 72 -16.64 17.77 1.62
N ASN A 73 -16.51 16.49 1.25
CA ASN A 73 -15.47 15.98 0.35
C ASN A 73 -16.03 15.42 -0.97
N GLN A 74 -17.21 15.89 -1.41
CA GLN A 74 -17.70 15.60 -2.77
C GLN A 74 -16.91 16.43 -3.78
N ASN A 75 -16.43 15.79 -4.85
CA ASN A 75 -15.68 16.48 -5.90
C ASN A 75 -16.62 17.37 -6.73
N PRO A 76 -16.07 18.40 -7.42
CA PRO A 76 -16.88 19.31 -8.25
C PRO A 76 -17.67 18.64 -9.38
N ASP A 77 -17.27 17.45 -9.80
CA ASP A 77 -17.97 16.64 -10.82
C ASP A 77 -19.15 15.81 -10.25
N GLY A 78 -19.42 15.94 -8.95
CA GLY A 78 -20.47 15.22 -8.24
C GLY A 78 -20.06 13.84 -7.71
N GLY A 79 -18.88 13.33 -8.05
CA GLY A 79 -18.39 12.05 -7.57
C GLY A 79 -17.56 12.14 -6.28
N TRP A 80 -17.03 10.98 -5.85
CA TRP A 80 -15.98 10.89 -4.82
C TRP A 80 -14.82 10.04 -5.32
N GLY A 81 -13.60 10.46 -4.98
CA GLY A 81 -12.40 9.65 -5.10
C GLY A 81 -12.12 8.83 -3.84
N ASP A 82 -11.08 7.99 -3.87
CA ASP A 82 -10.76 7.12 -2.73
C ASP A 82 -10.16 7.87 -1.54
N THR A 83 -9.63 9.09 -1.78
CA THR A 83 -9.11 10.05 -0.80
C THR A 83 -9.64 11.46 -1.06
N ASP A 84 -9.36 12.39 -0.16
CA ASP A 84 -9.60 13.84 -0.32
C ASP A 84 -8.81 14.50 -1.48
N ARG A 85 -7.88 13.77 -2.11
CA ARG A 85 -7.06 14.24 -3.24
C ARG A 85 -7.25 13.42 -4.52
N SER A 86 -8.11 12.41 -4.50
CA SER A 86 -8.26 11.48 -5.61
C SER A 86 -9.36 11.92 -6.57
N TYR A 87 -9.19 11.60 -7.86
CA TYR A 87 -10.25 11.77 -8.84
C TYR A 87 -11.45 10.91 -8.50
N SER A 88 -12.62 11.41 -8.87
CA SER A 88 -13.86 10.67 -8.70
C SER A 88 -13.80 9.33 -9.41
N ASN A 89 -14.35 8.29 -8.79
CA ASN A 89 -14.51 7.00 -9.43
C ASN A 89 -15.86 6.36 -9.08
N ILE A 90 -16.38 5.55 -10.00
CA ILE A 90 -17.73 4.98 -9.89
C ILE A 90 -17.93 4.12 -8.63
N ALA A 91 -16.90 3.44 -8.16
CA ALA A 91 -17.00 2.55 -7.01
C ALA A 91 -17.23 3.34 -5.72
N THR A 92 -16.42 4.37 -5.50
CA THR A 92 -16.49 5.19 -4.29
C THR A 92 -17.72 6.08 -4.29
N THR A 93 -18.10 6.64 -5.45
CA THR A 93 -19.37 7.38 -5.58
C THR A 93 -20.58 6.49 -5.27
N MET A 94 -20.63 5.24 -5.75
CA MET A 94 -21.70 4.30 -5.40
C MET A 94 -21.69 4.00 -3.88
N LEU A 95 -20.53 3.75 -3.27
CA LEU A 95 -20.49 3.51 -1.83
C LEU A 95 -21.00 4.71 -1.02
N ALA A 96 -20.63 5.93 -1.40
CA ALA A 96 -21.08 7.17 -0.76
C ALA A 96 -22.60 7.34 -0.86
N VAL A 97 -23.19 7.16 -2.06
CA VAL A 97 -24.65 7.23 -2.25
C VAL A 97 -25.35 6.21 -1.35
N ALA A 98 -24.90 4.94 -1.35
CA ALA A 98 -25.50 3.93 -0.47
C ALA A 98 -25.39 4.29 1.02
N ALA A 99 -24.26 4.85 1.45
CA ALA A 99 -24.07 5.27 2.84
C ALA A 99 -25.05 6.37 3.24
N LEU A 100 -25.22 7.40 2.41
CA LEU A 100 -26.16 8.50 2.66
C LEU A 100 -27.63 8.02 2.65
N THR A 101 -27.98 7.09 1.75
CA THR A 101 -29.30 6.44 1.74
C THR A 101 -29.52 5.59 2.99
N ILE A 102 -28.54 4.76 3.39
CA ILE A 102 -28.64 3.92 4.58
C ILE A 102 -28.72 4.77 5.85
N ALA A 103 -28.04 5.92 5.91
CA ALA A 103 -28.08 6.87 7.01
C ALA A 103 -29.37 7.71 7.08
N ASP A 104 -30.36 7.45 6.23
CA ASP A 104 -31.62 8.20 6.16
C ASP A 104 -31.39 9.72 5.94
N ARG A 105 -30.39 10.07 5.11
CA ARG A 105 -30.03 11.46 4.76
C ARG A 105 -30.49 11.87 3.36
N GLY A 106 -31.35 11.07 2.73
CA GLY A 106 -31.82 11.27 1.36
C GLY A 106 -32.54 12.61 1.15
N GLU A 107 -33.33 13.07 2.12
CA GLU A 107 -34.03 14.35 2.02
C GLU A 107 -33.10 15.55 2.31
N GLU A 108 -32.24 15.43 3.33
CA GLU A 108 -31.31 16.49 3.73
C GLU A 108 -30.24 16.75 2.65
N LEU A 109 -29.76 15.69 2.00
CA LEU A 109 -28.65 15.72 1.05
C LEU A 109 -29.10 15.35 -0.37
N ALA A 110 -30.34 15.70 -0.72
CA ALA A 110 -30.95 15.34 -2.00
C ALA A 110 -30.14 15.83 -3.21
N ASP A 111 -29.65 17.08 -3.16
CA ASP A 111 -28.85 17.66 -4.24
C ASP A 111 -27.50 16.93 -4.41
N GLN A 112 -26.79 16.66 -3.31
CA GLN A 112 -25.53 15.93 -3.34
C GLN A 112 -25.71 14.53 -3.92
N ILE A 113 -26.76 13.83 -3.51
CA ILE A 113 -27.10 12.50 -4.04
C ILE A 113 -27.43 12.59 -5.53
N ALA A 114 -28.23 13.58 -5.96
CA ALA A 114 -28.56 13.74 -7.37
C ALA A 114 -27.32 14.01 -8.25
N PHE A 115 -26.37 14.82 -7.80
CA PHE A 115 -25.10 15.02 -8.51
C PHE A 115 -24.29 13.72 -8.61
N ALA A 116 -24.26 12.94 -7.54
CA ALA A 116 -23.59 11.64 -7.51
C ALA A 116 -24.22 10.61 -8.43
N GLU A 117 -25.56 10.55 -8.47
CA GLU A 117 -26.30 9.69 -9.38
C GLU A 117 -26.05 10.08 -10.84
N ASN A 118 -26.05 11.37 -11.16
CA ASN A 118 -25.67 11.86 -12.49
C ASN A 118 -24.24 11.43 -12.87
N TYR A 119 -23.28 11.52 -11.94
CA TYR A 119 -21.93 11.02 -12.14
C TYR A 119 -21.92 9.51 -12.43
N ILE A 120 -22.63 8.72 -11.62
CA ILE A 120 -22.72 7.26 -11.77
C ILE A 120 -23.32 6.89 -13.14
N GLU A 121 -24.40 7.55 -13.55
CA GLU A 121 -25.04 7.35 -14.85
C GLU A 121 -24.11 7.69 -16.01
N ALA A 122 -23.43 8.85 -15.95
CA ALA A 122 -22.45 9.26 -16.96
C ALA A 122 -21.30 8.25 -17.13
N HIS A 123 -20.94 7.54 -16.06
CA HIS A 123 -19.91 6.49 -16.07
C HIS A 123 -20.47 5.08 -16.33
N GLY A 124 -21.74 4.97 -16.74
CA GLY A 124 -22.37 3.74 -17.20
C GLY A 124 -22.99 2.87 -16.11
N GLY A 125 -23.21 3.41 -14.91
CA GLY A 125 -23.89 2.74 -13.79
C GLY A 125 -23.33 1.36 -13.48
N LEU A 126 -24.20 0.37 -13.32
CA LEU A 126 -23.79 -1.02 -13.01
C LEU A 126 -22.89 -1.63 -14.09
N ALA A 127 -23.09 -1.27 -15.37
CA ALA A 127 -22.23 -1.73 -16.45
C ALA A 127 -20.84 -1.11 -16.37
N GLY A 128 -20.75 0.18 -15.98
CA GLY A 128 -19.52 0.88 -15.66
C GLY A 128 -18.73 0.21 -14.54
N LEU A 129 -19.39 -0.09 -13.43
CA LEU A 129 -18.79 -0.79 -12.29
C LEU A 129 -18.22 -2.16 -12.69
N ARG A 130 -19.01 -2.94 -13.44
CA ARG A 130 -18.58 -4.24 -13.96
C ARG A 130 -17.41 -4.13 -14.94
N ARG A 131 -17.35 -3.06 -15.73
CA ARG A 131 -16.24 -2.77 -16.65
C ARG A 131 -14.95 -2.47 -15.88
N ARG A 132 -15.02 -1.65 -14.81
CA ARG A 132 -13.85 -1.27 -13.98
C ARG A 132 -13.17 -2.48 -13.33
N TYR A 133 -13.94 -3.44 -12.81
CA TYR A 133 -13.39 -4.62 -12.12
C TYR A 133 -13.34 -5.89 -12.98
N GLY A 134 -13.93 -5.88 -14.17
CA GLY A 134 -13.92 -6.99 -15.10
C GLY A 134 -14.49 -8.28 -14.50
N LYS A 135 -13.70 -9.36 -14.57
CA LYS A 135 -14.08 -10.67 -14.00
C LYS A 135 -13.78 -10.79 -12.50
N ASP A 136 -13.04 -9.84 -11.93
CA ASP A 136 -12.70 -9.86 -10.52
C ASP A 136 -13.93 -9.51 -9.68
N LYS A 137 -14.38 -10.48 -8.88
CA LYS A 137 -15.53 -10.34 -8.00
C LYS A 137 -15.16 -9.78 -6.63
N THR A 138 -13.87 -9.61 -6.34
CA THR A 138 -13.35 -9.21 -5.02
C THR A 138 -13.83 -7.81 -4.64
N PHE A 139 -13.98 -6.89 -5.60
CA PHE A 139 -14.45 -5.52 -5.36
C PHE A 139 -15.91 -5.29 -5.74
N ALA A 140 -16.32 -5.77 -6.92
CA ALA A 140 -17.68 -5.51 -7.42
C ALA A 140 -18.77 -6.10 -6.51
N VAL A 141 -18.54 -7.28 -5.92
CA VAL A 141 -19.56 -7.93 -5.08
C VAL A 141 -19.78 -7.20 -3.74
N PRO A 142 -18.74 -6.80 -2.97
CA PRO A 142 -18.93 -5.95 -1.79
C PRO A 142 -19.65 -4.63 -2.08
N ILE A 143 -19.28 -3.92 -3.15
CA ILE A 143 -19.91 -2.64 -3.53
C ILE A 143 -21.40 -2.86 -3.82
N LEU A 144 -21.73 -3.83 -4.66
CA LEU A 144 -23.13 -4.16 -4.99
C LEU A 144 -23.90 -4.67 -3.78
N THR A 145 -23.23 -5.31 -2.81
CA THR A 145 -23.86 -5.73 -1.55
C THR A 145 -24.28 -4.52 -0.72
N ASN A 146 -23.40 -3.51 -0.57
CA ASN A 146 -23.77 -2.27 0.12
C ASN A 146 -24.92 -1.54 -0.61
N TYR A 147 -24.84 -1.47 -1.93
CA TYR A 147 -25.88 -0.89 -2.78
C TYR A 147 -27.23 -1.62 -2.65
N ALA A 148 -27.21 -2.96 -2.57
CA ALA A 148 -28.41 -3.77 -2.33
C ALA A 148 -28.97 -3.59 -0.91
N LEU A 149 -28.11 -3.42 0.08
CA LEU A 149 -28.49 -3.12 1.46
C LEU A 149 -29.13 -1.73 1.61
N ALA A 150 -28.73 -0.77 0.77
CA ALA A 150 -29.38 0.53 0.63
C ALA A 150 -30.73 0.46 -0.11
N GLY A 151 -31.07 -0.68 -0.72
CA GLY A 151 -32.29 -0.84 -1.55
C GLY A 151 -32.17 -0.25 -2.96
N LEU A 152 -30.96 0.14 -3.38
CA LEU A 152 -30.72 0.78 -4.68
C LEU A 152 -30.61 -0.22 -5.84
N VAL A 153 -30.42 -1.51 -5.55
CA VAL A 153 -30.42 -2.60 -6.55
C VAL A 153 -31.05 -3.89 -5.98
N ASP A 154 -31.62 -4.72 -6.86
CA ASP A 154 -32.07 -6.07 -6.48
C ASP A 154 -30.85 -6.97 -6.20
N TRP A 155 -30.94 -7.80 -5.15
CA TRP A 155 -29.96 -8.85 -4.82
C TRP A 155 -29.62 -9.80 -5.98
N ARG A 156 -30.41 -9.84 -7.07
CA ARG A 156 -30.07 -10.49 -8.34
C ARG A 156 -28.75 -10.00 -8.94
N GLU A 157 -28.45 -8.72 -8.80
CA GLU A 157 -27.24 -8.10 -9.35
C GLU A 157 -25.99 -8.51 -8.56
N VAL A 158 -26.16 -8.91 -7.29
CA VAL A 158 -25.09 -9.38 -6.41
C VAL A 158 -24.80 -10.86 -6.72
N SER A 159 -23.59 -11.14 -7.21
CA SER A 159 -23.15 -12.51 -7.46
C SER A 159 -23.10 -13.34 -6.16
N PRO A 160 -23.58 -14.59 -6.15
CA PRO A 160 -23.44 -15.46 -4.99
C PRO A 160 -21.97 -15.81 -4.74
N LEU A 161 -21.52 -15.68 -3.49
CA LEU A 161 -20.20 -16.11 -3.03
C LEU A 161 -20.31 -17.43 -2.27
N PRO A 162 -19.51 -18.46 -2.58
CA PRO A 162 -19.64 -19.80 -2.01
C PRO A 162 -19.05 -19.89 -0.60
N PHE A 163 -19.71 -19.30 0.41
CA PHE A 163 -19.26 -19.30 1.80
C PHE A 163 -19.07 -20.70 2.41
N GLU A 164 -19.73 -21.72 1.87
CA GLU A 164 -19.53 -23.11 2.25
C GLU A 164 -18.09 -23.59 2.03
N LEU A 165 -17.37 -23.02 1.05
CA LEU A 165 -15.98 -23.36 0.81
C LEU A 165 -15.10 -23.01 2.00
N ALA A 166 -15.39 -21.93 2.75
CA ALA A 166 -14.65 -21.50 3.95
C ALA A 166 -14.59 -22.58 5.05
N CYS A 167 -15.50 -23.57 4.99
CA CYS A 167 -15.56 -24.67 5.96
C CYS A 167 -14.54 -25.79 5.70
N LEU A 168 -13.81 -25.73 4.58
CA LEU A 168 -12.81 -26.72 4.20
C LEU A 168 -11.45 -26.39 4.86
N PRO A 169 -10.61 -27.40 5.18
CA PRO A 169 -9.29 -27.16 5.75
C PRO A 169 -8.41 -26.32 4.80
N GLN A 170 -7.58 -25.42 5.32
CA GLN A 170 -6.73 -24.56 4.49
C GLN A 170 -5.80 -25.34 3.54
N LYS A 171 -5.29 -26.51 3.98
CA LYS A 171 -4.50 -27.42 3.14
C LYS A 171 -5.23 -27.88 1.88
N PHE A 172 -6.57 -27.91 1.92
CA PHE A 172 -7.39 -28.25 0.76
C PHE A 172 -7.32 -27.15 -0.30
N TYR A 173 -7.33 -25.86 0.06
CA TYR A 173 -7.19 -24.77 -0.93
C TYR A 173 -5.85 -24.83 -1.66
N LYS A 174 -4.75 -25.11 -0.93
CA LYS A 174 -3.44 -25.35 -1.53
C LYS A 174 -3.48 -26.53 -2.52
N LEU A 175 -4.22 -27.59 -2.20
CA LEU A 175 -4.35 -28.79 -3.03
C LEU A 175 -5.22 -28.60 -4.29
N VAL A 176 -6.35 -27.89 -4.18
CA VAL A 176 -7.32 -27.74 -5.29
C VAL A 176 -7.18 -26.44 -6.09
N LYS A 177 -6.15 -25.64 -5.82
CA LYS A 177 -5.82 -24.40 -6.56
C LYS A 177 -7.03 -23.46 -6.70
N LEU A 178 -7.83 -23.35 -5.64
CA LEU A 178 -9.02 -22.49 -5.67
C LEU A 178 -8.59 -21.01 -5.69
N PRO A 179 -9.24 -20.16 -6.52
CA PRO A 179 -8.87 -18.75 -6.72
C PRO A 179 -9.21 -17.84 -5.54
N VAL A 180 -9.59 -18.40 -4.39
CA VAL A 180 -9.93 -17.64 -3.19
C VAL A 180 -8.64 -17.35 -2.45
N VAL A 181 -8.13 -16.14 -2.62
CA VAL A 181 -7.00 -15.66 -1.83
C VAL A 181 -7.45 -15.63 -0.36
N SER A 182 -6.62 -16.15 0.55
CA SER A 182 -6.97 -16.39 1.95
C SER A 182 -7.54 -15.15 2.65
N TYR A 183 -7.18 -13.96 2.16
CA TYR A 183 -7.64 -12.70 2.71
C TYR A 183 -9.07 -12.30 2.38
N ALA A 184 -9.64 -12.83 1.29
CA ALA A 184 -11.02 -12.56 0.90
C ALA A 184 -12.03 -13.42 1.67
N ILE A 185 -11.57 -14.38 2.49
CA ILE A 185 -12.43 -15.30 3.23
C ILE A 185 -13.44 -14.56 4.13
N PRO A 186 -13.08 -13.49 4.87
CA PRO A 186 -14.05 -12.79 5.70
C PRO A 186 -15.22 -12.20 4.91
N ALA A 187 -14.90 -11.48 3.83
CA ALA A 187 -15.88 -10.95 2.90
C ALA A 187 -16.71 -12.07 2.25
N LEU A 188 -16.05 -13.13 1.77
CA LEU A 188 -16.70 -14.29 1.16
C LEU A 188 -17.73 -14.94 2.10
N VAL A 189 -17.41 -15.06 3.39
CA VAL A 189 -18.34 -15.64 4.36
C VAL A 189 -19.47 -14.66 4.68
N ALA A 190 -19.15 -13.43 5.11
CA ALA A 190 -20.16 -12.49 5.58
C ALA A 190 -21.11 -12.06 4.44
N ILE A 191 -20.56 -11.63 3.30
CA ILE A 191 -21.34 -11.22 2.13
C ILE A 191 -22.04 -12.43 1.50
N GLY A 192 -21.37 -13.58 1.44
CA GLY A 192 -21.97 -14.82 0.92
C GLY A 192 -23.20 -15.24 1.72
N GLN A 193 -23.16 -15.10 3.05
CA GLN A 193 -24.31 -15.35 3.93
C GLN A 193 -25.39 -14.28 3.80
N ALA A 194 -25.04 -12.98 3.76
CA ALA A 194 -25.99 -11.90 3.52
C ALA A 194 -26.76 -12.13 2.20
N ARG A 195 -26.03 -12.43 1.14
CA ARG A 195 -26.59 -12.75 -0.17
C ARG A 195 -27.49 -13.99 -0.15
N TYR A 196 -27.15 -15.00 0.63
CA TYR A 196 -27.97 -16.20 0.81
C TYR A 196 -29.27 -15.91 1.58
N PHE A 197 -29.21 -15.09 2.63
CA PHE A 197 -30.36 -14.76 3.46
C PHE A 197 -31.36 -13.89 2.72
N HIS A 198 -30.90 -12.81 2.08
CA HIS A 198 -31.76 -11.88 1.35
C HIS A 198 -32.29 -12.45 0.04
N ARG A 199 -31.61 -13.46 -0.53
CA ARG A 199 -32.10 -14.15 -1.73
C ARG A 199 -31.62 -15.62 -1.77
N PRO A 200 -32.31 -16.52 -1.07
CA PRO A 200 -31.98 -17.94 -1.03
C PRO A 200 -32.04 -18.60 -2.40
N PRO A 201 -31.21 -19.63 -2.68
CA PRO A 201 -31.30 -20.37 -3.92
C PRO A 201 -32.65 -21.09 -4.03
N LEU A 202 -33.19 -21.17 -5.24
CA LEU A 202 -34.44 -21.89 -5.53
C LEU A 202 -34.27 -23.42 -5.40
N ASN A 203 -33.05 -23.94 -5.63
CA ASN A 203 -32.74 -25.35 -5.48
C ASN A 203 -32.73 -25.75 -3.98
N PRO A 204 -33.63 -26.67 -3.54
CA PRO A 204 -33.76 -27.04 -2.14
C PRO A 204 -32.53 -27.77 -1.58
N LEU A 205 -31.82 -28.55 -2.40
CA LEU A 205 -30.58 -29.24 -1.99
C LEU A 205 -29.48 -28.22 -1.68
N MET A 206 -29.27 -27.26 -2.58
CA MET A 206 -28.32 -26.17 -2.36
C MET A 206 -28.73 -25.31 -1.16
N ARG A 207 -30.03 -25.09 -0.96
CA ARG A 207 -30.53 -24.35 0.21
C ARG A 207 -30.20 -25.06 1.51
N GLY A 208 -30.39 -26.38 1.57
CA GLY A 208 -30.07 -27.22 2.74
C GLY A 208 -28.57 -27.28 3.02
N LEU A 209 -27.74 -27.48 1.99
CA LEU A 209 -26.28 -27.47 2.12
C LEU A 209 -25.77 -26.16 2.70
N ARG A 210 -26.25 -25.03 2.15
CA ARG A 210 -25.82 -23.69 2.59
C ARG A 210 -26.32 -23.38 3.99
N ALA A 211 -27.56 -23.76 4.34
CA ALA A 211 -28.07 -23.65 5.70
C ALA A 211 -27.17 -24.37 6.71
N ALA A 212 -26.75 -25.61 6.41
CA ALA A 212 -25.85 -26.38 7.26
C ALA A 212 -24.46 -25.75 7.41
N ALA A 213 -23.99 -24.99 6.42
CA ALA A 213 -22.69 -24.32 6.43
C ALA A 213 -22.66 -22.98 7.18
N VAL A 214 -23.82 -22.37 7.50
CA VAL A 214 -23.90 -21.03 8.15
C VAL A 214 -23.11 -21.00 9.45
N LYS A 215 -23.44 -21.89 10.40
CA LYS A 215 -22.79 -21.91 11.74
C LYS A 215 -21.29 -22.19 11.64
N LYS A 216 -20.90 -23.13 10.78
CA LYS A 216 -19.49 -23.53 10.62
C LYS A 216 -18.67 -22.42 9.98
N SER A 217 -19.19 -21.73 8.98
CA SER A 217 -18.51 -20.61 8.34
C SER A 217 -18.44 -19.37 9.25
N LEU A 218 -19.46 -19.08 10.08
CA LEU A 218 -19.34 -18.06 11.13
C LEU A 218 -18.22 -18.37 12.14
N SER A 219 -18.05 -19.63 12.53
CA SER A 219 -16.94 -20.02 13.40
C SER A 219 -15.57 -19.80 12.74
N VAL A 220 -15.48 -19.85 11.41
CA VAL A 220 -14.25 -19.53 10.67
C VAL A 220 -13.96 -18.04 10.78
N LEU A 221 -14.98 -17.16 10.60
CA LEU A 221 -14.83 -15.73 10.84
C LEU A 221 -14.29 -15.42 12.23
N THR A 222 -14.91 -15.99 13.27
CA THR A 222 -14.48 -15.77 14.66
C THR A 222 -13.03 -16.17 14.89
N ARG A 223 -12.57 -17.28 14.30
CA ARG A 223 -11.18 -17.74 14.45
C ARG A 223 -10.19 -16.87 13.68
N MET A 224 -10.61 -16.28 12.56
CA MET A 224 -9.76 -15.45 11.71
C MET A 224 -9.68 -14.00 12.16
N GLN A 225 -10.60 -13.55 13.02
CA GLN A 225 -10.63 -12.17 13.47
C GLN A 225 -9.43 -11.87 14.40
N PRO A 226 -8.58 -10.89 14.04
CA PRO A 226 -7.47 -10.43 14.86
C PRO A 226 -7.90 -9.84 16.21
N ALA A 227 -6.92 -9.66 17.10
CA ALA A 227 -7.13 -9.09 18.43
C ALA A 227 -7.57 -7.61 18.38
N SER A 228 -7.11 -6.85 17.38
CA SER A 228 -7.59 -5.50 17.05
C SER A 228 -9.10 -5.47 16.76
N GLY A 229 -9.62 -6.55 16.18
CA GLY A 229 -11.05 -6.74 15.88
C GLY A 229 -11.39 -6.46 14.41
N GLY A 230 -10.56 -5.74 13.68
CA GLY A 230 -10.68 -5.52 12.24
C GLY A 230 -10.00 -6.64 11.45
N TYR A 231 -10.45 -6.89 10.22
CA TYR A 231 -9.74 -7.79 9.31
C TYR A 231 -8.75 -7.00 8.46
N LEU A 232 -7.49 -7.47 8.40
CA LEU A 232 -6.39 -6.80 7.69
C LEU A 232 -6.15 -5.35 8.14
N GLU A 233 -6.52 -5.00 9.38
CA GLU A 233 -6.49 -3.61 9.85
C GLU A 233 -7.21 -2.61 8.93
N ALA A 234 -8.09 -3.11 8.04
CA ALA A 234 -8.73 -2.35 6.98
C ALA A 234 -10.19 -2.03 7.33
N ALA A 235 -10.52 -0.74 7.36
CA ALA A 235 -11.87 -0.27 7.63
C ALA A 235 -12.90 -0.74 6.58
N PRO A 236 -12.62 -0.75 5.27
CA PRO A 236 -13.59 -1.21 4.26
C PRO A 236 -13.96 -2.69 4.42
N LEU A 237 -12.96 -3.57 4.53
CA LEU A 237 -13.20 -5.01 4.67
C LEU A 237 -13.98 -5.32 5.95
N THR A 238 -13.58 -4.71 7.06
CA THR A 238 -14.26 -4.86 8.35
C THR A 238 -15.71 -4.37 8.27
N SER A 239 -15.92 -3.21 7.65
CA SER A 239 -17.26 -2.65 7.44
C SER A 239 -18.15 -3.57 6.60
N PHE A 240 -17.65 -4.14 5.50
CA PHE A 240 -18.43 -5.09 4.68
C PHE A 240 -18.83 -6.33 5.48
N VAL A 241 -17.98 -6.81 6.38
CA VAL A 241 -18.32 -7.92 7.28
C VAL A 241 -19.40 -7.49 8.28
N VAL A 242 -19.21 -6.37 8.97
CA VAL A 242 -20.14 -5.86 9.98
C VAL A 242 -21.52 -5.58 9.39
N MET A 243 -21.60 -4.84 8.28
CA MET A 243 -22.87 -4.51 7.62
C MET A 243 -23.62 -5.76 7.16
N SER A 244 -22.89 -6.74 6.62
CA SER A 244 -23.46 -7.99 6.12
C SER A 244 -24.06 -8.80 7.27
N LEU A 245 -23.32 -8.97 8.37
CA LEU A 245 -23.79 -9.66 9.57
C LEU A 245 -24.96 -8.94 10.23
N ALA A 246 -24.88 -7.61 10.38
CA ALA A 246 -25.97 -6.81 10.94
C ALA A 246 -27.27 -7.00 10.13
N SER A 247 -27.18 -6.98 8.79
CA SER A 247 -28.34 -7.11 7.90
C SER A 247 -29.08 -8.45 7.97
N ILE A 248 -28.46 -9.49 8.54
CA ILE A 248 -29.04 -10.83 8.71
C ILE A 248 -29.33 -11.16 10.18
N GLY A 249 -29.49 -10.13 11.02
CA GLY A 249 -29.81 -10.28 12.44
C GLY A 249 -28.63 -10.73 13.31
N GLN A 250 -27.39 -10.62 12.82
CA GLN A 250 -26.17 -11.01 13.55
C GLN A 250 -25.38 -9.80 14.08
N ALA A 251 -26.02 -8.63 14.27
CA ALA A 251 -25.39 -7.43 14.82
C ALA A 251 -24.77 -7.67 16.22
N LYS A 252 -25.37 -8.56 17.02
CA LYS A 252 -24.88 -8.91 18.37
C LYS A 252 -23.82 -10.01 18.40
N HIS A 253 -23.50 -10.61 17.25
CA HIS A 253 -22.48 -11.65 17.16
C HIS A 253 -21.11 -11.08 17.56
N PRO A 254 -20.24 -11.83 18.28
CA PRO A 254 -18.92 -11.34 18.70
C PRO A 254 -18.10 -10.73 17.57
N VAL A 255 -18.13 -11.33 16.37
CA VAL A 255 -17.45 -10.78 15.18
C VAL A 255 -17.93 -9.38 14.83
N ALA A 256 -19.25 -9.14 14.83
CA ALA A 256 -19.80 -7.83 14.54
C ALA A 256 -19.44 -6.81 15.63
N LYS A 257 -19.53 -7.19 16.91
CA LYS A 257 -19.15 -6.33 18.05
C LYS A 257 -17.67 -5.92 18.00
N ASN A 258 -16.77 -6.87 17.75
CA ASN A 258 -15.34 -6.59 17.62
C ASN A 258 -15.03 -5.73 16.38
N GLY A 259 -15.76 -5.94 15.28
CA GLY A 259 -15.65 -5.09 14.09
C GLY A 259 -16.14 -3.67 14.35
N VAL A 260 -17.23 -3.49 15.11
CA VAL A 260 -17.69 -2.17 15.55
C VAL A 260 -16.66 -1.50 16.46
N ARG A 261 -16.08 -2.23 17.42
CA ARG A 261 -14.98 -1.71 18.27
C ARG A 261 -13.82 -1.22 17.40
N PHE A 262 -13.37 -2.03 16.45
CA PHE A 262 -12.33 -1.62 15.51
C PHE A 262 -12.69 -0.32 14.76
N LEU A 263 -13.92 -0.19 14.26
CA LEU A 263 -14.36 1.04 13.58
C LEU A 263 -14.40 2.25 14.52
N ILE A 264 -14.77 2.06 15.79
CA ILE A 264 -14.71 3.13 16.80
C ILE A 264 -13.25 3.55 17.03
N ASP A 265 -12.34 2.58 17.15
CA ASP A 265 -10.93 2.84 17.45
C ASP A 265 -10.18 3.46 16.26
N SER A 266 -10.64 3.23 15.02
CA SER A 266 -9.98 3.69 13.79
C SER A 266 -10.52 5.01 13.22
N VAL A 267 -11.55 5.61 13.83
CA VAL A 267 -12.15 6.86 13.34
C VAL A 267 -11.18 8.03 13.54
N ARG A 268 -11.11 8.93 12.55
CA ARG A 268 -10.29 10.14 12.61
C ARG A 268 -11.03 11.31 13.25
N PRO A 269 -10.31 12.32 13.77
CA PRO A 269 -10.94 13.50 14.38
C PRO A 269 -11.90 14.27 13.45
N ASP A 270 -11.69 14.19 12.13
CA ASP A 270 -12.56 14.80 11.12
C ASP A 270 -13.83 13.99 10.82
N GLY A 271 -14.00 12.83 11.46
CA GLY A 271 -15.12 11.92 11.25
C GLY A 271 -14.93 10.94 10.09
N SER A 272 -13.76 10.91 9.46
CA SER A 272 -13.44 9.97 8.38
C SER A 272 -12.79 8.68 8.89
N TRP A 273 -12.67 7.71 7.99
CA TRP A 273 -11.88 6.49 8.19
C TRP A 273 -10.77 6.41 7.14
N PRO A 274 -9.57 5.95 7.50
CA PRO A 274 -8.55 5.57 6.52
C PRO A 274 -8.84 4.18 5.93
N ILE A 275 -8.16 3.85 4.83
CA ILE A 275 -8.26 2.52 4.20
C ILE A 275 -7.71 1.40 5.08
N ASP A 276 -6.62 1.68 5.78
CA ASP A 276 -5.93 0.83 6.74
C ASP A 276 -5.57 1.69 7.96
N THR A 277 -5.36 1.07 9.11
CA THR A 277 -5.18 1.78 10.39
C THR A 277 -3.91 2.62 10.38
N ASN A 278 -2.77 2.01 10.01
CA ASN A 278 -1.49 2.70 9.81
C ASN A 278 -0.52 1.78 9.06
N LEU A 279 0.67 2.30 8.73
CA LEU A 279 1.76 1.56 8.08
C LEU A 279 3.04 1.59 8.95
N ALA A 280 2.91 1.48 10.28
CA ALA A 280 3.97 1.80 11.22
C ALA A 280 5.29 1.05 10.96
N ASN A 281 5.22 -0.25 10.65
CA ASN A 281 6.42 -1.05 10.41
C ASN A 281 7.06 -0.66 9.07
N TRP A 282 6.24 -0.48 8.03
CA TRP A 282 6.68 -0.03 6.71
C TRP A 282 7.40 1.32 6.78
N VAL A 283 6.76 2.35 7.33
CA VAL A 283 7.34 3.70 7.38
C VAL A 283 8.52 3.79 8.34
N THR A 284 8.55 2.99 9.41
CA THR A 284 9.72 2.93 10.31
C THR A 284 10.93 2.36 9.61
N THR A 285 10.78 1.23 8.91
CA THR A 285 11.91 0.59 8.22
C THR A 285 12.40 1.43 7.05
N LEU A 286 11.51 2.08 6.29
CA LEU A 286 11.91 3.06 5.27
C LEU A 286 12.65 4.25 5.87
N SER A 287 12.20 4.78 7.02
CA SER A 287 12.85 5.90 7.70
C SER A 287 14.27 5.55 8.17
N ILE A 288 14.47 4.36 8.72
CA ILE A 288 15.80 3.85 9.11
C ILE A 288 16.71 3.78 7.87
N ASN A 289 16.23 3.17 6.78
CA ASN A 289 17.01 3.03 5.54
C ASN A 289 17.34 4.40 4.91
N ALA A 290 16.41 5.36 4.96
CA ALA A 290 16.62 6.72 4.47
C ALA A 290 17.70 7.46 5.26
N LEU A 291 17.64 7.43 6.59
CA LEU A 291 18.65 8.03 7.47
C LEU A 291 20.04 7.40 7.26
N ALA A 292 20.09 6.06 7.19
CA ALA A 292 21.33 5.35 6.93
C ALA A 292 21.95 5.72 5.57
N SER A 293 21.12 5.98 4.55
CA SER A 293 21.58 6.43 3.22
C SER A 293 22.25 7.81 3.25
N GLY A 294 21.88 8.67 4.20
CA GLY A 294 22.55 9.95 4.45
C GLY A 294 23.80 9.86 5.33
N GLY A 295 24.12 8.68 5.87
CA GLY A 295 25.29 8.44 6.71
C GLY A 295 25.05 8.59 8.22
N ASP A 296 23.79 8.67 8.66
CA ASP A 296 23.45 8.68 10.08
C ASP A 296 23.75 7.34 10.78
N ASP A 297 24.26 7.39 12.01
CA ASP A 297 24.39 6.18 12.85
C ASP A 297 23.03 5.79 13.41
N VAL A 298 22.30 5.01 12.63
CA VAL A 298 20.96 4.54 13.01
C VAL A 298 20.95 3.62 14.23
N ALA A 299 22.10 3.11 14.70
CA ALA A 299 22.15 2.34 15.93
C ALA A 299 21.82 3.16 17.19
N GLN A 300 21.88 4.49 17.10
CA GLN A 300 21.39 5.40 18.14
C GLN A 300 19.86 5.55 18.12
N LEU A 301 19.17 4.97 17.14
CA LEU A 301 17.71 4.94 17.13
C LEU A 301 17.23 3.85 18.08
N ASP A 302 16.57 4.25 19.16
CA ASP A 302 15.92 3.37 20.13
C ASP A 302 14.68 2.62 19.58
N CYS A 303 14.74 2.07 18.36
CA CYS A 303 13.63 1.38 17.70
C CYS A 303 13.93 -0.07 17.30
N LEU A 304 15.19 -0.53 17.35
CA LEU A 304 15.53 -1.92 16.99
C LEU A 304 14.71 -2.97 17.76
N PRO A 305 14.52 -2.87 19.09
CA PRO A 305 13.70 -3.85 19.81
C PRO A 305 12.27 -3.94 19.29
N TRP A 306 11.69 -2.81 18.87
CA TRP A 306 10.34 -2.75 18.30
C TRP A 306 10.30 -3.37 16.90
N VAL A 307 11.28 -3.07 16.04
CA VAL A 307 11.37 -3.71 14.71
C VAL A 307 11.51 -5.22 14.83
N LEU A 308 12.31 -5.72 15.78
CA LEU A 308 12.46 -7.16 16.01
C LEU A 308 11.18 -7.80 16.58
N SER A 309 10.42 -7.08 17.43
CA SER A 309 9.17 -7.62 17.99
C SER A 309 8.06 -7.77 16.96
N ASN A 310 8.12 -7.03 15.84
CA ASN A 310 7.15 -7.11 14.77
C ASN A 310 7.33 -8.33 13.85
N GLN A 311 8.42 -9.10 14.01
CA GLN A 311 8.64 -10.31 13.23
C GLN A 311 7.68 -11.42 13.67
N TYR A 312 6.93 -11.98 12.73
CA TYR A 312 6.04 -13.09 13.01
C TYR A 312 6.82 -14.34 13.43
N GLN A 313 6.58 -14.83 14.64
CA GLN A 313 7.22 -16.03 15.20
C GLN A 313 6.33 -17.29 15.12
N GLU A 314 5.07 -17.12 14.71
CA GLU A 314 4.10 -18.20 14.59
C GLU A 314 3.46 -18.22 13.20
N VAL A 315 2.82 -19.35 12.84
CA VAL A 315 2.09 -19.48 11.58
C VAL A 315 0.93 -18.48 11.56
N HIS A 316 0.86 -17.66 10.52
CA HIS A 316 -0.11 -16.59 10.44
C HIS A 316 -1.55 -17.14 10.35
N PRO A 317 -2.48 -16.76 11.26
CA PRO A 317 -3.81 -17.39 11.34
C PRO A 317 -4.68 -17.14 10.11
N PHE A 318 -4.43 -16.02 9.42
CA PHE A 318 -5.25 -15.56 8.31
C PHE A 318 -4.80 -16.11 6.96
N THR A 319 -3.49 -16.18 6.71
CA THR A 319 -2.90 -16.62 5.44
C THR A 319 -2.33 -18.03 5.51
N GLY A 320 -2.07 -18.54 6.71
CA GLY A 320 -1.31 -19.78 6.90
C GLY A 320 0.15 -19.66 6.43
N ALA A 321 0.67 -18.43 6.36
CA ALA A 321 2.07 -18.17 6.06
C ALA A 321 2.96 -18.68 7.21
N ASP A 322 4.10 -19.27 6.85
CA ASP A 322 5.10 -19.70 7.83
C ASP A 322 5.71 -18.49 8.57
N PRO A 323 6.23 -18.69 9.79
CA PRO A 323 6.85 -17.61 10.55
C PRO A 323 8.15 -17.12 9.90
N GLY A 324 8.51 -15.87 10.17
CA GLY A 324 9.77 -15.24 9.77
C GLY A 324 9.63 -13.92 9.02
N GLY A 325 8.47 -13.65 8.43
CA GLY A 325 8.19 -12.37 7.77
C GLY A 325 7.78 -11.24 8.73
N TRP A 326 7.75 -10.02 8.20
CA TRP A 326 7.18 -8.82 8.79
C TRP A 326 6.01 -8.35 7.94
N GLY A 327 4.99 -7.77 8.58
CA GLY A 327 3.91 -7.06 7.90
C GLY A 327 4.01 -5.55 8.08
N TRP A 328 3.12 -4.80 7.43
CA TRP A 328 3.13 -3.32 7.39
C TRP A 328 2.92 -2.60 8.72
N THR A 329 2.43 -3.27 9.77
CA THR A 329 2.19 -2.67 11.10
C THR A 329 2.42 -3.67 12.23
N ASP A 330 2.58 -3.16 13.46
CA ASP A 330 2.68 -3.95 14.68
C ASP A 330 1.33 -4.54 15.15
N LEU A 331 0.23 -4.10 14.52
CA LEU A 331 -1.11 -4.56 14.87
C LEU A 331 -1.39 -6.00 14.41
N SER A 332 -2.19 -6.72 15.20
CA SER A 332 -2.44 -8.16 15.06
C SER A 332 -3.10 -8.61 13.76
N GLY A 333 -3.71 -7.69 13.01
CA GLY A 333 -4.34 -7.96 11.72
C GLY A 333 -3.42 -7.75 10.52
N SER A 334 -2.20 -7.27 10.73
CA SER A 334 -1.17 -7.23 9.69
C SER A 334 -0.83 -8.63 9.19
N VAL A 335 -0.24 -8.74 8.02
CA VAL A 335 0.14 -10.03 7.40
C VAL A 335 1.57 -9.91 6.91
N PRO A 336 2.43 -10.93 7.09
CA PRO A 336 3.77 -10.88 6.54
C PRO A 336 3.76 -10.82 5.00
N ASP A 337 4.58 -9.93 4.44
CA ASP A 337 4.62 -9.67 3.00
C ASP A 337 6.03 -9.38 2.46
N ALA A 338 6.15 -9.41 1.13
CA ALA A 338 7.38 -9.21 0.37
C ALA A 338 7.74 -7.74 0.08
N ASP A 339 7.07 -6.78 0.73
CA ASP A 339 7.51 -5.38 0.80
C ASP A 339 8.15 -5.10 2.16
N ASP A 340 7.42 -5.40 3.24
CA ASP A 340 7.82 -5.14 4.61
C ASP A 340 8.94 -6.06 5.11
N THR A 341 8.93 -7.34 4.73
CA THR A 341 10.00 -8.28 5.13
C THR A 341 11.36 -7.82 4.57
N PRO A 342 11.50 -7.50 3.27
CA PRO A 342 12.73 -6.91 2.76
C PRO A 342 13.10 -5.57 3.40
N GLY A 343 12.12 -4.67 3.61
CA GLY A 343 12.36 -3.37 4.24
C GLY A 343 12.95 -3.51 5.65
N ALA A 344 12.37 -4.39 6.45
CA ALA A 344 12.87 -4.74 7.78
C ALA A 344 14.27 -5.35 7.71
N MET A 345 14.51 -6.31 6.81
CA MET A 345 15.81 -6.96 6.63
C MET A 345 16.93 -5.97 6.26
N LEU A 346 16.64 -4.98 5.41
CA LEU A 346 17.57 -3.90 5.10
C LEU A 346 17.82 -3.02 6.33
N ALA A 347 16.76 -2.64 7.05
CA ALA A 347 16.86 -1.80 8.23
C ALA A 347 17.71 -2.46 9.33
N ILE A 348 17.45 -3.73 9.66
CA ILE A 348 18.21 -4.45 10.69
C ILE A 348 19.68 -4.70 10.27
N ALA A 349 20.00 -4.72 8.97
CA ALA A 349 21.38 -4.84 8.50
C ALA A 349 22.22 -3.61 8.91
N HIS A 350 21.63 -2.41 8.91
CA HIS A 350 22.33 -1.22 9.40
C HIS A 350 22.69 -1.31 10.89
N PHE A 351 21.78 -1.83 11.73
CA PHE A 351 22.07 -2.10 13.14
C PHE A 351 23.10 -3.22 13.32
N PHE A 352 23.07 -4.24 12.46
CA PHE A 352 24.05 -5.33 12.51
C PHE A 352 25.46 -4.82 12.19
N HIS A 353 25.61 -3.98 11.16
CA HIS A 353 26.93 -3.48 10.75
C HIS A 353 27.42 -2.27 11.56
N SER A 354 26.56 -1.62 12.36
CA SER A 354 26.99 -0.46 13.15
C SER A 354 28.11 -0.83 14.14
N PRO A 355 29.18 -0.01 14.26
CA PRO A 355 30.28 -0.24 15.20
C PRO A 355 29.85 -0.31 16.67
N THR A 356 28.72 0.30 17.03
CA THR A 356 28.21 0.36 18.40
C THR A 356 27.38 -0.86 18.80
N SER A 357 27.05 -1.74 17.83
CA SER A 357 26.24 -2.94 18.06
C SER A 357 27.02 -4.05 18.74
N ASP A 358 26.55 -4.48 19.92
CA ASP A 358 27.18 -5.54 20.71
C ASP A 358 26.92 -6.95 20.14
N ASN A 359 27.70 -7.93 20.59
CA ASN A 359 27.62 -9.31 20.09
C ASN A 359 26.24 -9.95 20.32
N LYS A 360 25.56 -9.62 21.42
CA LYS A 360 24.26 -10.21 21.75
C LYS A 360 23.20 -9.70 20.78
N THR A 361 23.21 -8.41 20.52
CA THR A 361 22.35 -7.72 19.57
C THR A 361 22.59 -8.24 18.16
N ARG A 362 23.85 -8.38 17.73
CA ARG A 362 24.20 -8.99 16.43
C ARG A 362 23.66 -10.41 16.28
N GLN A 363 23.74 -11.24 17.32
CA GLN A 363 23.18 -12.60 17.29
C GLN A 363 21.66 -12.60 17.15
N GLN A 364 20.96 -11.71 17.87
CA GLN A 364 19.52 -11.55 17.74
C GLN A 364 19.12 -11.12 16.33
N ILE A 365 19.83 -10.12 15.78
CA ILE A 365 19.60 -9.65 14.41
C ILE A 365 19.86 -10.76 13.39
N ALA A 366 20.97 -11.49 13.50
CA ALA A 366 21.31 -12.57 12.57
C ALA A 366 20.26 -13.70 12.59
N ALA A 367 19.70 -14.01 13.77
CA ALA A 367 18.60 -14.97 13.88
C ALA A 367 17.33 -14.46 13.18
N ALA A 368 16.97 -13.19 13.37
CA ALA A 368 15.83 -12.56 12.70
C ALA A 368 16.01 -12.54 11.18
N ALA A 369 17.20 -12.13 10.70
CA ALA A 369 17.55 -12.10 9.29
C ALA A 369 17.49 -13.50 8.65
N ARG A 370 17.96 -14.54 9.35
CA ARG A 370 17.86 -15.94 8.90
C ARG A 370 16.41 -16.38 8.72
N SER A 371 15.52 -16.04 9.65
CA SER A 371 14.10 -16.36 9.56
C SER A 371 13.43 -15.60 8.41
N GLY A 372 13.72 -14.30 8.24
CA GLY A 372 13.23 -13.51 7.11
C GLY A 372 13.72 -14.03 5.75
N ALA A 373 15.00 -14.39 5.65
CA ALA A 373 15.57 -14.96 4.44
C ALA A 373 14.92 -16.29 4.06
N ARG A 374 14.69 -17.19 5.04
CA ARG A 374 13.96 -18.45 4.79
C ARG A 374 12.54 -18.19 4.29
N TRP A 375 11.83 -17.28 4.95
CA TRP A 375 10.48 -16.90 4.55
C TRP A 375 10.44 -16.39 3.10
N LEU A 376 11.36 -15.49 2.71
CA LEU A 376 11.46 -15.02 1.33
C LEU A 376 11.83 -16.13 0.35
N LEU A 377 12.75 -17.02 0.71
CA LEU A 377 13.15 -18.13 -0.17
C LEU A 377 12.00 -19.09 -0.44
N ASP A 378 11.17 -19.36 0.57
CA ASP A 378 9.99 -20.22 0.47
C ASP A 378 8.83 -19.53 -0.29
N LEU A 379 8.79 -18.19 -0.28
CA LEU A 379 7.78 -17.41 -1.00
C LEU A 379 8.03 -17.33 -2.52
N GLN A 380 9.27 -17.51 -2.99
CA GLN A 380 9.66 -17.26 -4.38
C GLN A 380 8.89 -18.16 -5.37
N ASN A 381 8.11 -17.55 -6.26
CA ASN A 381 7.31 -18.26 -7.25
C ASN A 381 8.18 -19.04 -8.25
N GLY A 382 7.55 -20.02 -8.95
CA GLY A 382 8.22 -20.83 -9.98
C GLY A 382 8.84 -20.03 -11.12
N ASP A 383 8.26 -18.87 -11.48
CA ASP A 383 8.76 -17.96 -12.52
C ASP A 383 10.05 -17.20 -12.14
N GLY A 384 10.43 -17.26 -10.86
CA GLY A 384 11.62 -16.64 -10.29
C GLY A 384 11.38 -15.29 -9.63
N GLY A 385 10.18 -14.71 -9.73
CA GLY A 385 9.82 -13.49 -9.02
C GLY A 385 9.18 -13.76 -7.65
N TRP A 386 8.88 -12.68 -6.93
CA TRP A 386 8.22 -12.73 -5.63
C TRP A 386 6.81 -12.13 -5.68
N PRO A 387 5.79 -12.85 -5.15
CA PRO A 387 4.46 -12.32 -4.90
C PRO A 387 4.42 -11.54 -3.58
N THR A 388 3.27 -10.96 -3.23
CA THR A 388 3.15 -10.16 -2.00
C THR A 388 3.05 -11.02 -0.75
N PHE A 389 2.04 -11.89 -0.63
CA PHE A 389 1.69 -12.53 0.65
C PHE A 389 1.92 -14.03 0.70
N CYS A 390 1.75 -14.73 -0.43
CA CYS A 390 1.84 -16.19 -0.46
C CYS A 390 2.37 -16.70 -1.80
N GLU A 391 3.07 -17.83 -1.73
CA GLU A 391 3.47 -18.60 -2.91
C GLU A 391 2.20 -18.96 -3.71
N GLY A 392 2.21 -18.56 -4.98
CA GLY A 392 1.06 -18.56 -5.85
C GLY A 392 1.27 -19.32 -7.15
N TRP A 393 0.19 -19.46 -7.93
CA TRP A 393 0.27 -20.06 -9.27
C TRP A 393 0.33 -19.00 -10.37
N GLY A 394 0.46 -17.72 -10.02
CA GLY A 394 0.54 -16.59 -10.95
C GLY A 394 -0.79 -16.25 -11.64
N THR A 395 -1.93 -16.61 -11.05
CA THR A 395 -3.24 -16.49 -11.71
C THR A 395 -4.08 -15.32 -11.23
N GLN A 396 -3.83 -14.83 -10.02
CA GLN A 396 -4.50 -13.70 -9.36
C GLN A 396 -3.50 -12.57 -9.11
N PRO A 397 -3.93 -11.30 -9.02
CA PRO A 397 -3.01 -10.17 -8.86
C PRO A 397 -2.00 -10.31 -7.70
N PHE A 398 -2.40 -10.95 -6.59
CA PHE A 398 -1.59 -11.02 -5.36
C PHE A 398 -0.78 -12.30 -5.17
N ASP A 399 -1.03 -13.30 -6.02
CA ASP A 399 -0.25 -14.56 -6.08
C ASP A 399 0.72 -14.54 -7.29
N ARG A 400 0.69 -13.45 -8.07
CA ARG A 400 1.63 -13.12 -9.14
C ARG A 400 2.84 -12.40 -8.59
N SER A 401 3.96 -12.66 -9.22
CA SER A 401 5.20 -11.96 -8.92
C SER A 401 5.11 -10.48 -9.34
N GLY A 402 5.65 -9.57 -8.52
CA GLY A 402 5.78 -8.13 -8.83
C GLY A 402 7.23 -7.75 -9.13
N SER A 403 7.47 -6.74 -9.99
CA SER A 403 8.85 -6.31 -10.30
C SER A 403 9.49 -5.57 -9.14
N ASP A 404 8.75 -4.69 -8.49
CA ASP A 404 9.09 -4.01 -7.24
C ASP A 404 9.34 -5.01 -6.10
N LEU A 405 8.41 -5.94 -5.86
CA LEU A 405 8.53 -6.99 -4.85
C LEU A 405 9.78 -7.86 -5.06
N THR A 406 10.03 -8.25 -6.32
CA THR A 406 11.21 -9.03 -6.68
C THR A 406 12.49 -8.24 -6.43
N ALA A 407 12.51 -6.95 -6.75
CA ALA A 407 13.65 -6.09 -6.50
C ALA A 407 13.91 -5.92 -4.98
N HIS A 408 12.86 -5.72 -4.19
CA HIS A 408 12.95 -5.66 -2.73
C HIS A 408 13.55 -6.95 -2.15
N ALA A 409 13.00 -8.11 -2.52
CA ALA A 409 13.49 -9.42 -2.06
C ALA A 409 14.96 -9.67 -2.45
N ILE A 410 15.36 -9.34 -3.68
CA ILE A 410 16.76 -9.44 -4.13
C ILE A 410 17.69 -8.62 -3.23
N ARG A 411 17.34 -7.36 -2.96
CA ARG A 411 18.18 -6.46 -2.14
C ARG A 411 18.35 -6.99 -0.71
N ALA A 412 17.24 -7.41 -0.10
CA ALA A 412 17.26 -7.97 1.25
C ALA A 412 18.04 -9.29 1.34
N LEU A 413 17.88 -10.20 0.39
CA LEU A 413 18.66 -11.44 0.39
C LEU A 413 20.15 -11.16 0.14
N HIS A 414 20.45 -10.20 -0.72
CA HIS A 414 21.83 -9.82 -1.05
C HIS A 414 22.61 -9.29 0.15
N VAL A 415 22.03 -8.38 0.95
CA VAL A 415 22.74 -7.78 2.10
C VAL A 415 23.13 -8.81 3.17
N TRP A 416 22.41 -9.95 3.23
CA TRP A 416 22.62 -11.01 4.22
C TRP A 416 23.37 -12.24 3.69
N ARG A 417 23.79 -12.25 2.41
CA ARG A 417 24.34 -13.45 1.75
C ARG A 417 25.58 -14.04 2.44
N ASP A 418 26.44 -13.19 3.00
CA ASP A 418 27.72 -13.61 3.58
C ASP A 418 27.51 -14.24 4.97
N GLU A 419 26.54 -13.71 5.73
CA GLU A 419 26.13 -14.23 7.05
C GLU A 419 25.26 -15.49 6.95
N LEU A 420 24.62 -15.71 5.78
CA LEU A 420 23.64 -16.77 5.54
C LEU A 420 24.05 -17.72 4.40
N MET A 421 25.36 -17.97 4.26
CA MET A 421 25.95 -18.78 3.17
C MET A 421 25.41 -20.22 3.05
N ASP A 422 24.76 -20.74 4.09
CA ASP A 422 24.13 -22.06 4.09
C ASP A 422 22.78 -22.09 3.37
N LEU A 423 22.18 -20.93 3.09
CA LEU A 423 20.91 -20.80 2.37
C LEU A 423 21.16 -20.62 0.86
N PRO A 424 20.24 -21.06 -0.02
CA PRO A 424 20.38 -20.96 -1.48
C PRO A 424 20.11 -19.53 -2.03
N ILE A 425 20.66 -18.50 -1.37
CA ILE A 425 20.42 -17.07 -1.66
C ILE A 425 20.83 -16.70 -3.10
N GLU A 426 22.04 -17.07 -3.51
CA GLU A 426 22.55 -16.69 -4.84
C GLU A 426 21.67 -17.23 -5.97
N ARG A 427 21.22 -18.49 -5.85
CA ARG A 427 20.30 -19.09 -6.82
C ARG A 427 18.95 -18.35 -6.88
N ALA A 428 18.43 -17.92 -5.74
CA ALA A 428 17.19 -17.16 -5.68
C ALA A 428 17.34 -15.79 -6.34
N ILE A 429 18.44 -15.07 -6.05
CA ILE A 429 18.79 -13.79 -6.67
C ILE A 429 18.90 -13.90 -8.20
N GLU A 430 19.60 -14.92 -8.71
CA GLU A 430 19.73 -15.18 -10.15
C GLU A 430 18.38 -15.43 -10.84
N ARG A 431 17.48 -16.15 -10.17
CA ARG A 431 16.11 -16.35 -10.67
C ARG A 431 15.33 -15.03 -10.69
N GLY A 432 15.48 -14.21 -9.65
CA GLY A 432 14.90 -12.88 -9.55
C GLY A 432 15.31 -11.96 -10.70
N PHE A 433 16.61 -11.84 -11.00
CA PHE A 433 17.06 -11.02 -12.12
C PHE A 433 16.55 -11.54 -13.47
N ARG A 434 16.46 -12.86 -13.67
CA ARG A 434 15.86 -13.43 -14.88
C ARG A 434 14.38 -13.10 -15.00
N TYR A 435 13.65 -13.06 -13.88
CA TYR A 435 12.27 -12.59 -13.86
C TYR A 435 12.20 -11.11 -14.25
N LEU A 436 12.98 -10.24 -13.60
CA LEU A 436 13.00 -8.80 -13.89
C LEU A 436 13.33 -8.51 -15.36
N GLN A 437 14.31 -9.22 -15.94
CA GLN A 437 14.64 -9.06 -17.35
C GLN A 437 13.48 -9.43 -18.29
N LYS A 438 12.66 -10.43 -17.93
CA LYS A 438 11.47 -10.81 -18.71
C LYS A 438 10.31 -9.83 -18.56
N GLN A 439 10.22 -9.13 -17.43
CA GLN A 439 9.18 -8.13 -17.18
C GLN A 439 9.51 -6.74 -17.71
N GLN A 440 10.75 -6.49 -18.14
CA GLN A 440 11.14 -5.19 -18.71
C GLN A 440 10.32 -4.92 -19.97
N ARG A 441 9.68 -3.75 -20.03
CA ARG A 441 8.96 -3.27 -21.21
C ARG A 441 9.94 -2.93 -22.33
N GLU A 442 9.43 -2.84 -23.56
CA GLU A 442 10.24 -2.51 -24.74
C GLU A 442 10.91 -1.13 -24.62
N ASP A 443 10.24 -0.18 -23.96
CA ASP A 443 10.75 1.16 -23.69
C ASP A 443 11.84 1.21 -22.60
N GLY A 444 12.06 0.10 -21.88
CA GLY A 444 13.05 -0.02 -20.82
C GLY A 444 12.48 0.06 -19.40
N SER A 445 11.20 0.40 -19.24
CA SER A 445 10.55 0.57 -17.93
C SER A 445 10.11 -0.74 -17.28
N TRP A 446 9.82 -0.68 -15.97
CA TRP A 446 9.15 -1.73 -15.21
C TRP A 446 7.94 -1.18 -14.48
N LEU A 447 6.95 -2.06 -14.26
CA LEU A 447 5.76 -1.74 -13.48
C LEU A 447 5.85 -2.23 -12.03
N PRO A 448 5.38 -1.43 -11.07
CA PRO A 448 5.10 -1.86 -9.70
C PRO A 448 3.72 -2.53 -9.59
N LEU A 449 3.45 -3.17 -8.44
CA LEU A 449 2.15 -3.75 -8.13
C LEU A 449 1.28 -2.87 -7.22
N TRP A 450 1.90 -2.26 -6.20
CA TRP A 450 1.21 -1.52 -5.11
C TRP A 450 1.26 0.00 -5.24
N PHE A 451 1.82 0.49 -6.33
CA PHE A 451 1.98 1.92 -6.60
C PHE A 451 1.43 2.27 -7.97
N GLY A 452 0.74 3.40 -8.05
CA GLY A 452 0.08 3.86 -9.26
C GLY A 452 0.28 5.36 -9.46
N ASN A 453 -0.24 5.88 -10.56
CA ASN A 453 -0.29 7.32 -10.81
C ASN A 453 -1.66 7.66 -11.41
N GLN A 454 -2.46 8.48 -10.70
CA GLN A 454 -3.80 8.90 -11.13
C GLN A 454 -3.79 9.75 -12.40
N ASP A 455 -2.65 10.36 -12.71
CA ASP A 455 -2.44 11.19 -13.90
C ASP A 455 -1.98 10.35 -15.12
N GLN A 456 -2.07 9.02 -15.04
CA GLN A 456 -1.84 8.11 -16.16
C GLN A 456 -3.14 7.39 -16.50
N HIS A 457 -3.44 7.22 -17.79
CA HIS A 457 -4.68 6.58 -18.24
C HIS A 457 -4.91 5.20 -17.62
N ASP A 458 -3.84 4.40 -17.49
CA ASP A 458 -3.92 3.02 -17.01
C ASP A 458 -3.69 2.89 -15.50
N ASP A 459 -3.67 4.01 -14.76
CA ASP A 459 -3.36 4.08 -13.31
C ASP A 459 -1.93 3.59 -12.96
N GLU A 460 -1.06 3.37 -13.96
CA GLU A 460 0.27 2.77 -13.78
C GLU A 460 1.34 3.77 -13.34
N ASN A 461 2.32 3.31 -12.54
CA ASN A 461 3.49 4.10 -12.16
C ASN A 461 4.82 3.48 -12.60
N PRO A 462 5.20 3.60 -13.88
CA PRO A 462 6.46 3.03 -14.37
C PRO A 462 7.70 3.72 -13.77
N ILE A 463 7.59 4.95 -13.27
CA ILE A 463 8.69 5.63 -12.56
C ILE A 463 9.03 4.85 -11.29
N TYR A 464 8.03 4.60 -10.42
CA TYR A 464 8.23 3.84 -9.18
C TYR A 464 8.79 2.44 -9.46
N GLY A 465 8.16 1.69 -10.37
CA GLY A 465 8.59 0.33 -10.71
C GLY A 465 10.03 0.28 -11.24
N THR A 466 10.37 1.20 -12.15
CA THR A 466 11.73 1.29 -12.72
C THR A 466 12.76 1.66 -11.65
N VAL A 467 12.45 2.62 -10.78
CA VAL A 467 13.33 3.00 -9.67
C VAL A 467 13.63 1.80 -8.78
N LYS A 468 12.62 1.09 -8.28
CA LYS A 468 12.84 -0.05 -7.36
C LYS A 468 13.71 -1.14 -7.98
N VAL A 469 13.49 -1.44 -9.26
CA VAL A 469 14.33 -2.38 -10.00
C VAL A 469 15.77 -1.87 -10.14
N LEU A 470 15.97 -0.60 -10.53
CA LEU A 470 17.30 -0.01 -10.65
C LEU A 470 18.06 0.02 -9.32
N LEU A 471 17.40 0.21 -8.17
CA LEU A 471 18.04 0.11 -6.85
C LEU A 471 18.60 -1.31 -6.60
N ALA A 472 17.92 -2.36 -7.06
CA ALA A 472 18.47 -3.72 -6.99
C ALA A 472 19.68 -3.91 -7.93
N TYR A 473 19.65 -3.34 -9.13
CA TYR A 473 20.81 -3.35 -10.02
C TYR A 473 21.99 -2.56 -9.44
N ARG A 474 21.74 -1.44 -8.77
CA ARG A 474 22.74 -0.62 -8.08
C ARG A 474 23.41 -1.40 -6.96
N ASP A 475 22.63 -1.93 -6.02
CA ASP A 475 23.15 -2.57 -4.81
C ASP A 475 23.99 -3.82 -5.13
N LEU A 476 23.68 -4.52 -6.24
CA LEU A 476 24.45 -5.68 -6.71
C LEU A 476 25.56 -5.34 -7.73
N GLY A 477 25.84 -4.07 -7.98
CA GLY A 477 26.90 -3.64 -8.91
C GLY A 477 26.64 -3.98 -10.38
N LYS A 478 25.37 -4.09 -10.79
CA LYS A 478 24.91 -4.51 -12.13
C LYS A 478 24.42 -3.35 -13.02
N MET A 479 24.68 -2.09 -12.65
CA MET A 479 24.23 -0.90 -13.40
C MET A 479 24.75 -0.81 -14.83
N ARG A 480 25.85 -1.52 -15.15
CA ARG A 480 26.41 -1.58 -16.52
C ARG A 480 25.72 -2.61 -17.44
N SER A 481 24.79 -3.40 -16.91
CA SER A 481 24.05 -4.37 -17.71
C SER A 481 23.06 -3.68 -18.65
N ASP A 482 22.76 -4.31 -19.79
CA ASP A 482 21.83 -3.74 -20.77
C ASP A 482 20.44 -3.40 -20.19
N PRO A 483 19.80 -4.25 -19.35
CA PRO A 483 18.53 -3.89 -18.73
C PRO A 483 18.61 -2.62 -17.90
N ALA A 484 19.65 -2.49 -17.06
CA ALA A 484 19.84 -1.31 -16.21
C ALA A 484 20.06 -0.05 -17.03
N ARG A 485 20.89 -0.11 -18.08
CA ARG A 485 21.13 1.04 -18.97
C ARG A 485 19.87 1.51 -19.69
N LYS A 486 19.04 0.58 -20.17
CA LYS A 486 17.73 0.90 -20.77
C LYS A 486 16.78 1.56 -19.77
N GLY A 487 16.72 1.02 -18.55
CA GLY A 487 15.90 1.60 -17.48
C GLY A 487 16.34 3.00 -17.07
N VAL A 488 17.66 3.22 -16.95
CA VAL A 488 18.24 4.53 -16.67
C VAL A 488 17.93 5.53 -17.78
N ALA A 489 18.12 5.14 -19.05
CA ALA A 489 17.85 6.00 -20.20
C ALA A 489 16.36 6.39 -20.26
N TRP A 490 15.47 5.42 -20.05
CA TRP A 490 14.03 5.67 -19.98
C TRP A 490 13.67 6.60 -18.81
N LEU A 491 14.19 6.32 -17.61
CA LEU A 491 13.88 7.13 -16.42
C LEU A 491 14.36 8.57 -16.61
N ALA A 492 15.59 8.78 -17.09
CA ALA A 492 16.12 10.10 -17.37
C ALA A 492 15.30 10.87 -18.42
N SER A 493 14.64 10.17 -19.36
CA SER A 493 13.77 10.82 -20.34
C SER A 493 12.38 11.19 -19.80
N GLN A 494 12.04 10.82 -18.56
CA GLN A 494 10.75 11.16 -17.93
C GLN A 494 10.80 12.46 -17.12
N GLN A 495 11.91 13.20 -17.11
CA GLN A 495 12.00 14.44 -16.35
C GLN A 495 11.07 15.51 -16.97
N ASN A 496 10.28 16.16 -16.13
CA ASN A 496 9.40 17.25 -16.53
C ASN A 496 10.19 18.55 -16.77
N SER A 497 9.55 19.53 -17.42
CA SER A 497 10.18 20.82 -17.72
C SER A 497 10.51 21.66 -16.48
N ASP A 498 9.90 21.37 -15.34
CA ASP A 498 10.21 22.00 -14.06
C ASP A 498 11.43 21.36 -13.37
N GLY A 499 11.99 20.28 -13.93
CA GLY A 499 13.14 19.56 -13.38
C GLY A 499 12.77 18.41 -12.45
N GLY A 500 11.51 18.25 -12.06
CA GLY A 500 11.04 17.13 -11.25
C GLY A 500 10.59 15.93 -12.09
N PHE A 501 10.02 14.95 -11.39
CA PHE A 501 9.36 13.77 -11.95
C PHE A 501 7.99 13.59 -11.31
N GLY A 502 7.06 13.00 -12.05
CA GLY A 502 5.67 12.82 -11.67
C GLY A 502 4.76 13.19 -12.84
N GLY A 503 3.45 13.05 -12.68
CA GLY A 503 2.40 13.37 -13.69
C GLY A 503 2.94 13.78 -15.07
N GLY A 504 3.12 12.79 -15.96
CA GLY A 504 3.81 13.00 -17.23
C GLY A 504 2.94 13.69 -18.29
N ALA A 505 3.48 13.83 -19.51
CA ALA A 505 2.80 14.43 -20.68
C ALA A 505 1.49 13.72 -21.14
N SER A 506 1.04 12.68 -20.43
CA SER A 506 0.01 11.73 -20.87
C SER A 506 -1.43 12.10 -20.54
N VAL A 507 -1.71 13.06 -19.64
CA VAL A 507 -3.12 13.40 -19.31
C VAL A 507 -3.37 14.91 -19.16
N PRO A 508 -3.14 15.74 -20.21
CA PRO A 508 -3.48 17.17 -20.16
C PRO A 508 -4.97 17.46 -19.90
N THR A 509 -5.85 16.46 -20.08
CA THR A 509 -7.31 16.65 -20.15
C THR A 509 -8.06 16.54 -18.83
N LEU A 510 -7.44 16.07 -17.73
CA LEU A 510 -8.16 15.92 -16.45
C LEU A 510 -8.00 17.10 -15.49
N CYS A 511 -6.96 17.94 -15.61
CA CYS A 511 -6.61 18.96 -14.60
C CYS A 511 -6.29 20.37 -15.12
N GLY A 512 -6.88 20.81 -16.23
CA GLY A 512 -6.74 22.22 -16.64
C GLY A 512 -5.31 22.67 -16.97
N GLY A 513 -4.41 21.73 -17.33
CA GLY A 513 -3.13 22.04 -17.98
C GLY A 513 -1.90 22.26 -17.09
N ALA A 514 -1.94 21.94 -15.78
CA ALA A 514 -0.74 21.87 -14.95
C ALA A 514 -0.59 20.44 -14.41
N THR A 515 0.41 19.70 -14.89
CA THR A 515 0.81 18.39 -14.32
C THR A 515 2.08 18.62 -13.49
N PRO A 516 1.97 18.85 -12.17
CA PRO A 516 3.15 19.11 -11.35
C PRO A 516 3.92 17.82 -11.10
N SER A 517 5.24 17.92 -11.13
CA SER A 517 6.11 16.91 -10.53
C SER A 517 5.71 16.64 -9.07
N SER A 518 5.88 15.40 -8.60
CA SER A 518 5.59 15.01 -7.22
C SER A 518 6.87 14.85 -6.43
N VAL A 519 6.81 15.06 -5.12
CA VAL A 519 7.97 14.89 -4.24
C VAL A 519 8.41 13.43 -4.23
N GLU A 520 7.45 12.52 -4.15
CA GLU A 520 7.68 11.08 -4.08
C GLU A 520 8.39 10.58 -5.33
N GLU A 521 7.87 10.88 -6.53
CA GLU A 521 8.45 10.38 -7.78
C GLU A 521 9.77 11.08 -8.10
N THR A 522 9.91 12.38 -7.81
CA THR A 522 11.18 13.11 -7.97
C THR A 522 12.27 12.55 -7.06
N ALA A 523 11.98 12.36 -5.78
CA ALA A 523 12.94 11.82 -4.83
C ALA A 523 13.37 10.39 -5.18
N LEU A 524 12.42 9.54 -5.57
CA LEU A 524 12.72 8.18 -6.05
C LEU A 524 13.59 8.19 -7.32
N ALA A 525 13.28 9.05 -8.29
CA ALA A 525 14.06 9.16 -9.51
C ALA A 525 15.50 9.62 -9.22
N VAL A 526 15.69 10.62 -8.35
CA VAL A 526 17.02 11.07 -7.90
C VAL A 526 17.80 9.91 -7.27
N GLU A 527 17.19 9.13 -6.38
CA GLU A 527 17.86 8.01 -5.71
C GLU A 527 18.40 6.96 -6.70
N ALA A 528 17.62 6.60 -7.72
CA ALA A 528 18.06 5.66 -8.75
C ALA A 528 19.11 6.25 -9.69
N LEU A 529 18.92 7.49 -10.14
CA LEU A 529 19.80 8.16 -11.10
C LEU A 529 21.18 8.49 -10.51
N LEU A 530 21.30 8.65 -9.19
CA LEU A 530 22.59 8.76 -8.51
C LEU A 530 23.49 7.53 -8.72
N GLY A 531 22.90 6.34 -8.88
CA GLY A 531 23.61 5.09 -9.15
C GLY A 531 23.94 4.86 -10.63
N ALA A 532 23.47 5.72 -11.53
CA ALA A 532 23.65 5.57 -12.97
C ALA A 532 25.09 5.88 -13.42
N ASP A 533 25.50 5.31 -14.55
CA ASP A 533 26.71 5.76 -15.22
C ASP A 533 26.45 7.16 -15.79
N LYS A 534 27.30 8.14 -15.43
CA LYS A 534 27.15 9.53 -15.88
C LYS A 534 27.17 9.70 -17.40
N ARG A 535 27.60 8.68 -18.15
CA ARG A 535 27.58 8.67 -19.63
C ARG A 535 26.21 8.31 -20.20
N ASP A 536 25.35 7.66 -19.42
CA ASP A 536 24.03 7.21 -19.85
C ASP A 536 22.93 8.26 -19.58
N ILE A 537 23.25 9.36 -18.88
CA ILE A 537 22.31 10.44 -18.58
C ILE A 537 22.90 11.81 -18.93
N SER A 538 22.07 12.74 -19.40
CA SER A 538 22.48 14.12 -19.62
C SER A 538 22.94 14.75 -18.29
N PRO A 539 24.00 15.58 -18.28
CA PRO A 539 24.59 16.12 -17.05
C PRO A 539 23.64 16.98 -16.22
N GLU A 540 22.56 17.48 -16.83
CA GLU A 540 21.66 18.47 -16.22
C GLU A 540 20.48 17.83 -15.47
N ILE A 541 20.15 16.57 -15.79
CA ILE A 541 18.98 15.87 -15.23
C ILE A 541 19.06 15.84 -13.70
N LEU A 542 20.16 15.31 -13.18
CA LEU A 542 20.33 15.10 -11.76
C LEU A 542 20.46 16.42 -10.97
N PRO A 543 21.27 17.42 -11.39
CA PRO A 543 21.29 18.73 -10.74
C PRO A 543 19.94 19.44 -10.72
N GLN A 544 19.13 19.34 -11.80
CA GLN A 544 17.80 19.96 -11.84
C GLN A 544 16.83 19.27 -10.87
N ALA A 545 16.80 17.94 -10.84
CA ALA A 545 15.91 17.20 -9.94
C ALA A 545 16.28 17.38 -8.46
N ILE A 546 17.58 17.41 -8.14
CA ILE A 546 18.06 17.76 -6.79
C ILE A 546 17.70 19.21 -6.46
N GLY A 547 17.86 20.13 -7.43
CA GLY A 547 17.47 21.53 -7.29
C GLY A 547 15.99 21.69 -6.94
N TRP A 548 15.11 20.99 -7.67
CA TRP A 548 13.66 20.98 -7.46
C TRP A 548 13.30 20.49 -6.05
N LEU A 549 13.95 19.42 -5.55
CA LEU A 549 13.73 18.94 -4.18
C LEU A 549 14.22 19.95 -3.13
N CYS A 550 15.37 20.58 -3.36
CA CYS A 550 15.89 21.62 -2.47
C CYS A 550 14.96 22.85 -2.43
N ASP A 551 14.44 23.28 -3.58
CA ASP A 551 13.42 24.34 -3.66
C ASP A 551 12.21 23.95 -2.82
N GLY A 552 11.72 22.70 -2.96
CA GLY A 552 10.61 22.20 -2.17
C GLY A 552 10.87 22.12 -0.65
N VAL A 553 12.11 21.87 -0.23
CA VAL A 553 12.51 21.91 1.19
C VAL A 553 12.52 23.35 1.71
N GLU A 554 13.08 24.29 0.96
CA GLU A 554 13.19 25.70 1.34
C GLU A 554 11.81 26.38 1.39
N GLU A 555 10.89 26.00 0.51
CA GLU A 555 9.50 26.48 0.48
C GLU A 555 8.58 25.73 1.46
N GLY A 556 9.04 24.61 2.02
CA GLY A 556 8.25 23.73 2.89
C GLY A 556 7.19 22.91 2.15
N SER A 557 7.23 22.82 0.82
CA SER A 557 6.30 22.05 -0.01
C SER A 557 6.67 20.57 -0.14
N TYR A 558 7.89 20.16 0.24
CA TYR A 558 8.36 18.76 0.26
C TYR A 558 7.54 17.82 1.16
N VAL A 559 6.61 18.35 1.95
CA VAL A 559 5.70 17.57 2.81
C VAL A 559 4.36 17.27 2.14
N ASN A 560 4.12 17.84 0.96
CA ASN A 560 2.89 17.64 0.20
C ASN A 560 2.85 16.23 -0.35
N CYS A 561 1.83 15.46 0.06
CA CYS A 561 1.68 14.07 -0.35
C CYS A 561 0.92 13.95 -1.68
N SER A 562 1.41 13.08 -2.55
CA SER A 562 0.71 12.65 -3.76
C SER A 562 0.11 11.26 -3.58
N PRO A 563 -1.11 11.00 -4.10
CA PRO A 563 -1.78 9.71 -3.97
C PRO A 563 -1.19 8.68 -4.94
N ILE A 564 0.03 8.24 -4.63
CA ILE A 564 0.76 7.21 -5.38
C ILE A 564 0.56 5.80 -4.82
N GLY A 565 0.03 5.67 -3.60
CA GLY A 565 -0.28 4.38 -2.99
C GLY A 565 -1.51 3.77 -3.66
N PHE A 566 -1.42 2.51 -4.08
CA PHE A 566 -2.45 1.87 -4.89
C PHE A 566 -2.80 0.49 -4.36
N TYR A 567 -3.56 0.49 -3.27
CA TYR A 567 -3.97 -0.70 -2.57
C TYR A 567 -4.84 -1.59 -3.47
N PHE A 568 -4.51 -2.87 -3.50
CA PHE A 568 -5.07 -3.90 -4.37
C PHE A 568 -5.12 -3.52 -5.85
N SER A 569 -4.19 -2.65 -6.30
CA SER A 569 -4.12 -2.11 -7.66
C SER A 569 -5.42 -1.43 -8.14
N LYS A 570 -6.24 -0.92 -7.21
CA LYS A 570 -7.53 -0.31 -7.51
C LYS A 570 -7.98 0.80 -6.55
N LEU A 571 -7.38 0.94 -5.37
CA LEU A 571 -7.79 1.87 -4.31
C LEU A 571 -6.65 2.82 -3.96
N TRP A 572 -6.87 4.12 -4.12
CA TRP A 572 -5.84 5.13 -3.88
C TRP A 572 -5.66 5.48 -2.40
N TYR A 573 -4.42 5.75 -2.02
CA TYR A 573 -4.06 6.39 -0.76
C TYR A 573 -2.79 7.24 -0.92
N TYR A 574 -2.61 8.20 -0.02
CA TYR A 574 -1.30 8.79 0.24
C TYR A 574 -0.92 8.57 1.70
N GLU A 575 0.36 8.70 2.01
CA GLU A 575 0.88 8.52 3.35
C GLU A 575 1.78 9.73 3.69
N LYS A 576 1.58 10.29 4.88
CA LYS A 576 2.20 11.53 5.37
C LYS A 576 3.73 11.55 5.36
N LEU A 577 4.37 10.43 5.67
CA LEU A 577 5.82 10.26 5.76
C LEU A 577 6.48 9.92 4.41
N TYR A 578 5.77 9.39 3.42
CA TYR A 578 6.35 9.06 2.10
C TYR A 578 7.23 10.18 1.52
N PRO A 579 6.74 11.41 1.31
CA PRO A 579 7.55 12.45 0.67
C PRO A 579 8.74 12.88 1.55
N ARG A 580 8.60 12.84 2.88
CA ARG A 580 9.71 13.13 3.84
C ARG A 580 10.80 12.08 3.76
N VAL A 581 10.42 10.83 3.92
CA VAL A 581 11.33 9.67 3.91
C VAL A 581 12.09 9.60 2.59
N MET A 582 11.38 9.76 1.47
CA MET A 582 12.01 9.73 0.14
C MET A 582 12.94 10.94 -0.06
N THR A 583 12.57 12.13 0.40
CA THR A 583 13.44 13.32 0.34
C THR A 583 14.71 13.13 1.17
N VAL A 584 14.60 12.59 2.39
CA VAL A 584 15.77 12.28 3.23
C VAL A 584 16.67 11.25 2.55
N ALA A 585 16.09 10.18 2.01
CA ALA A 585 16.86 9.15 1.31
C ALA A 585 17.60 9.72 0.10
N SER A 586 16.93 10.52 -0.73
CA SER A 586 17.49 11.04 -1.98
C SER A 586 18.54 12.13 -1.75
N LEU A 587 18.27 13.11 -0.89
CA LEU A 587 19.24 14.17 -0.57
C LEU A 587 20.43 13.63 0.23
N GLY A 588 20.19 12.67 1.12
CA GLY A 588 21.24 11.96 1.85
C GLY A 588 22.16 11.18 0.93
N ALA A 589 21.58 10.39 0.02
CA ALA A 589 22.35 9.67 -1.00
C ALA A 589 23.12 10.62 -1.92
N ALA A 590 22.53 11.76 -2.29
CA ALA A 590 23.21 12.79 -3.08
C ALA A 590 24.44 13.32 -2.34
N LEU A 591 24.30 13.69 -1.06
CA LEU A 591 25.43 14.17 -0.25
C LEU A 591 26.58 13.17 -0.23
N GLN A 592 26.28 11.89 0.02
CA GLN A 592 27.29 10.83 0.03
C GLN A 592 27.97 10.69 -1.34
N ALA A 593 27.19 10.72 -2.42
CA ALA A 593 27.70 10.61 -3.78
C ALA A 593 28.62 11.78 -4.15
N PHE A 594 28.31 13.02 -3.76
CA PHE A 594 29.11 14.18 -4.12
C PHE A 594 30.27 14.46 -3.15
N ALA A 595 30.16 14.11 -1.87
CA ALA A 595 31.27 14.21 -0.92
C ALA A 595 32.43 13.27 -1.27
N SER A 596 32.14 12.14 -1.93
CA SER A 596 33.15 11.18 -2.40
C SER A 596 33.88 11.60 -3.69
N VAL A 597 33.47 12.71 -4.34
CA VAL A 597 34.16 13.26 -5.53
C VAL A 597 35.12 14.37 -5.08
N PRO A 598 36.46 14.19 -5.24
CA PRO A 598 37.39 15.28 -4.92
C PRO A 598 37.08 16.52 -5.78
N PRO A 599 37.19 17.74 -5.23
CA PRO A 599 36.91 18.96 -5.98
C PRO A 599 37.79 19.01 -7.22
N ALA A 600 37.21 19.46 -8.34
CA ALA A 600 37.97 19.68 -9.57
C ALA A 600 39.15 20.63 -9.26
N PRO A 601 40.37 20.33 -9.73
CA PRO A 601 41.51 21.22 -9.51
C PRO A 601 41.15 22.59 -10.07
N ALA A 602 41.27 23.62 -9.23
CA ALA A 602 41.05 25.00 -9.64
C ALA A 602 41.89 25.27 -10.89
N THR A 603 41.23 25.61 -12.00
CA THR A 603 41.92 26.10 -13.19
C THR A 603 42.70 27.33 -12.77
N ALA A 604 44.02 27.17 -12.65
CA ALA A 604 44.92 28.28 -12.42
C ALA A 604 44.76 29.24 -13.60
N THR A 605 44.09 30.37 -13.35
CA THR A 605 44.08 31.50 -14.25
C THR A 605 45.53 31.98 -14.34
N THR A 606 46.24 31.56 -15.39
CA THR A 606 47.53 32.16 -15.75
C THR A 606 47.27 33.61 -16.09
N ILE A 607 47.58 34.50 -15.14
CA ILE A 607 47.79 35.91 -15.41
C ILE A 607 49.03 35.97 -16.30
N SER A 608 48.84 36.28 -17.57
CA SER A 608 49.93 36.62 -18.48
C SER A 608 50.34 38.07 -18.23
N ASP A 609 51.44 38.27 -17.52
CA ASP A 609 52.23 39.50 -17.61
C ASP A 609 53.14 39.39 -18.85
N GLN A 610 52.77 40.06 -19.94
CA GLN A 610 53.66 40.73 -20.89
C GLN A 610 52.93 41.87 -21.60
#